data_AF-W9WW18-F1
#
_entry.id   AF-W9WW18-F1
#
_cell.length_a   1.000
_cell.length_b   1.000
_cell.length_c   1.000
_cell.angle_alpha   90.00
_cell.angle_beta   90.00
_cell.angle_gamma   90.00
#
_symmetry.space_group_name_H-M   'P 1'
#
loop_
_entity.id
_entity.type
_entity.pdbx_description
1 polymer ?
#
loop_
_entity_poly.entity_id
_entity_poly.type
_entity_poly.pdbx_seq_one_letter_code
_entity_poly.pdbx_strand_id
1 'polypeptide(L)'
;MAGVRTVATITLHDLFNSDRFDFKEFRRLMEVAVDWSFRDNLEYRGVIYATADGSKFKIAGPNTDKRESSVTMEEYKKMPDGYTNIVSVYHVHPGPGVVGNCKPSGLDEKDGKGDLSNARSTWPECFYLVVTGRKEPKAGWNFRDRCEIYFQGTTPNKNDYRVWYVYPNWK
;
A
#
# COMPACT_ATOMS: atom_id res chain seq x y z
N MET A 1 18.68 6.55 -11.09
CA MET A 1 18.04 6.21 -9.81
C MET A 1 16.94 7.23 -9.57
N ALA A 2 15.67 6.84 -9.73
CA ALA A 2 14.55 7.72 -9.45
C ALA A 2 14.45 7.86 -7.92
N GLY A 3 15.02 8.96 -7.39
CA GLY A 3 15.04 9.22 -5.96
C GLY A 3 13.62 9.44 -5.46
N VAL A 4 13.20 8.65 -4.47
CA VAL A 4 11.93 8.83 -3.79
C VAL A 4 11.98 10.15 -3.02
N ARG A 5 10.96 11.00 -3.17
CA ARG A 5 10.75 12.15 -2.30
C ARG A 5 10.48 11.60 -0.90
N THR A 6 11.44 11.72 0.01
CA THR A 6 11.22 11.49 1.43
C THR A 6 10.10 12.41 1.89
N VAL A 7 8.97 11.83 2.28
CA VAL A 7 7.92 12.58 2.95
C VAL A 7 8.39 12.80 4.38
N ALA A 8 8.85 14.02 4.70
CA ALA A 8 9.24 14.43 6.05
C ALA A 8 10.25 13.50 6.75
N THR A 9 11.43 13.27 6.13
CA THR A 9 12.54 12.41 6.63
C THR A 9 12.21 10.93 6.86
N ILE A 10 10.97 10.50 6.64
CA ILE A 10 10.53 9.11 6.83
C ILE A 10 10.83 8.29 5.58
N THR A 11 11.44 7.13 5.77
CA THR A 11 11.74 6.16 4.71
C THR A 11 10.75 5.00 4.73
N LEU A 12 10.70 4.27 3.62
CA LEU A 12 9.97 3.00 3.55
C LEU A 12 10.53 1.98 4.56
N HIS A 13 11.83 2.08 4.91
CA HIS A 13 12.46 1.26 5.93
C HIS A 13 11.90 1.52 7.32
N ASP A 14 11.69 2.79 7.67
CA ASP A 14 11.10 3.17 8.95
C ASP A 14 9.68 2.61 9.10
N LEU A 15 8.87 2.68 8.05
CA LEU A 15 7.48 2.18 8.07
C LEU A 15 7.39 0.70 8.44
N PHE A 16 8.38 -0.12 8.06
CA PHE A 16 8.32 -1.57 8.26
C PHE A 16 9.27 -2.15 9.31
N ASN A 17 10.36 -1.45 9.64
CA ASN A 17 11.40 -1.98 10.54
C ASN A 17 11.60 -1.16 11.81
N SER A 18 10.94 -0.01 11.92
CA SER A 18 11.05 0.81 13.12
C SER A 18 10.31 0.21 14.33
N ASP A 19 10.87 0.47 15.50
CA ASP A 19 10.26 0.17 16.80
C ASP A 19 9.23 1.19 17.28
N ARG A 20 9.09 2.32 16.58
CA ARG A 20 8.11 3.35 16.91
C ARG A 20 6.70 2.78 16.95
N PHE A 21 5.96 3.13 18.00
CA PHE A 21 4.60 2.65 18.21
C PHE A 21 3.69 2.93 17.01
N ASP A 22 3.74 4.15 16.45
CA ASP A 22 2.89 4.53 15.31
C ASP A 22 3.13 3.63 14.08
N PHE A 23 4.38 3.28 13.79
CA PHE A 23 4.69 2.41 12.65
C PHE A 23 4.31 0.95 12.92
N LYS A 24 4.41 0.48 14.17
CA LYS A 24 3.85 -0.81 14.58
C LYS A 24 2.33 -0.83 14.43
N GLU A 25 1.66 0.24 14.82
CA GLU A 25 0.20 0.36 14.71
C GLU A 25 -0.26 0.42 13.24
N PHE A 26 0.47 1.14 12.38
CA PHE A 26 0.22 1.14 10.94
C PHE A 26 0.29 -0.27 10.35
N ARG A 27 1.36 -1.02 10.67
CA ARG A 27 1.50 -2.42 10.26
C ARG A 27 0.37 -3.30 10.79
N ARG A 28 0.02 -3.17 12.07
CA ARG A 28 -1.06 -3.93 12.71
C ARG A 28 -2.41 -3.68 12.02
N LEU A 29 -2.73 -2.42 11.71
CA LEU A 29 -3.97 -2.05 11.03
C LEU A 29 -4.01 -2.55 9.58
N MET A 30 -2.87 -2.53 8.89
CA MET A 30 -2.73 -3.13 7.56
C MET A 30 -2.95 -4.66 7.61
N GLU A 31 -2.42 -5.35 8.62
CA GLU A 31 -2.66 -6.81 8.80
C GLU A 31 -4.12 -7.14 9.11
N VAL A 32 -4.80 -6.29 9.88
CA VAL A 32 -6.26 -6.40 10.08
C VAL A 32 -7.00 -6.27 8.75
N ALA A 33 -6.58 -5.34 7.89
CA ALA A 33 -7.13 -5.16 6.56
C ALA A 33 -6.94 -6.40 5.68
N VAL A 34 -5.77 -7.04 5.77
CA VAL A 34 -5.49 -8.32 5.11
C VAL A 34 -6.45 -9.40 5.58
N ASP A 35 -6.59 -9.59 6.89
CA ASP A 35 -7.50 -10.60 7.44
C ASP A 35 -8.95 -10.38 7.02
N TRP A 36 -9.41 -9.14 7.01
CA TRP A 36 -10.75 -8.80 6.54
C TRP A 36 -10.91 -9.03 5.05
N SER A 37 -9.91 -8.71 4.23
CA SER A 37 -9.94 -8.97 2.80
C SER A 37 -9.99 -10.48 2.49
N PHE A 38 -9.24 -11.30 3.23
CA PHE A 38 -9.29 -12.76 3.11
C PHE A 38 -10.67 -13.33 3.48
N ARG A 39 -11.34 -12.75 4.48
CA ARG A 39 -12.67 -13.18 4.93
C ARG A 39 -13.78 -12.73 4.00
N ASP A 40 -13.77 -11.45 3.63
CA ASP A 40 -14.90 -10.77 3.00
C ASP A 40 -14.76 -10.69 1.47
N ASN A 41 -13.57 -10.96 0.94
CA ASN A 41 -13.22 -10.81 -0.48
C ASN A 41 -13.42 -9.37 -1.00
N LEU A 42 -13.11 -8.37 -0.15
CA LEU A 42 -13.25 -6.95 -0.45
C LEU A 42 -11.92 -6.23 -0.43
N GLU A 43 -11.84 -5.09 -1.14
CA GLU A 43 -10.71 -4.18 -1.00
C GLU A 43 -10.81 -3.36 0.29
N TYR A 44 -9.69 -3.25 0.98
CA TYR A 44 -9.52 -2.38 2.14
C TYR A 44 -8.41 -1.38 1.90
N ARG A 45 -8.52 -0.18 2.48
CA ARG A 45 -7.55 0.91 2.30
C ARG A 45 -7.19 1.57 3.62
N GLY A 46 -6.05 2.22 3.66
CA GLY A 46 -5.65 3.10 4.75
C GLY A 46 -4.54 4.05 4.36
N VAL A 47 -4.20 4.93 5.29
CA VAL A 47 -3.24 6.01 5.08
C VAL A 47 -2.56 6.38 6.39
N ILE A 48 -1.31 6.82 6.30
CA ILE A 48 -0.56 7.42 7.40
C ILE A 48 -0.14 8.84 7.05
N TYR A 49 -0.51 9.77 7.93
CA TYR A 49 -0.19 11.19 7.87
C TYR A 49 0.94 11.53 8.84
N ALA A 50 1.69 12.59 8.54
CA ALA A 50 2.69 13.17 9.43
C ALA A 50 2.57 14.70 9.53
N THR A 51 3.05 15.25 10.64
CA THR A 51 3.32 16.68 10.78
C THR A 51 4.48 17.12 9.87
N ALA A 52 4.67 18.43 9.70
CA ALA A 52 5.71 18.99 8.86
C ALA A 52 7.13 18.53 9.25
N ASP A 53 7.35 18.36 10.55
CA ASP A 53 8.61 17.94 11.17
C ASP A 53 8.73 16.41 11.36
N GLY A 54 7.71 15.63 10.97
CA GLY A 54 7.70 14.17 11.16
C GLY A 54 7.65 13.72 12.63
N SER A 55 7.31 14.61 13.57
CA SER A 55 7.27 14.28 15.00
C SER A 55 6.02 13.50 15.39
N LYS A 56 4.87 13.79 14.79
CA LYS A 56 3.58 13.15 15.08
C LYS A 56 3.01 12.47 13.84
N PHE A 57 2.30 11.37 14.10
CA PHE A 57 1.67 10.54 13.09
C PHE A 57 0.19 10.37 13.37
N LYS A 58 -0.58 10.21 12.31
CA LYS A 58 -1.99 9.81 12.39
C LYS A 58 -2.27 8.76 11.35
N ILE A 59 -2.93 7.69 11.74
CA ILE A 59 -3.31 6.60 10.85
C ILE A 59 -4.83 6.66 10.68
N ALA A 60 -5.31 6.45 9.46
CA ALA A 60 -6.72 6.30 9.15
C ALA A 60 -6.95 5.02 8.34
N GLY A 61 -8.08 4.36 8.60
CA GLY A 61 -8.39 3.02 8.11
C GLY A 61 -8.00 1.91 9.10
N PRO A 62 -8.23 0.63 8.75
CA PRO A 62 -8.67 0.19 7.43
C PRO A 62 -10.15 0.45 7.15
N ASN A 63 -10.45 1.02 5.99
CA ASN A 63 -11.81 1.27 5.49
C ASN A 63 -12.08 0.47 4.21
N THR A 64 -13.35 0.26 3.86
CA THR A 64 -13.76 -0.37 2.60
C THR A 64 -14.98 0.34 2.01
N ASP A 65 -15.07 0.38 0.68
CA ASP A 65 -16.27 0.82 -0.04
C ASP A 65 -17.27 -0.33 -0.25
N LYS A 66 -17.00 -1.51 0.35
CA LYS A 66 -17.74 -2.76 0.13
C LYS A 66 -17.74 -3.18 -1.34
N ARG A 67 -16.60 -3.01 -2.02
CA ARG A 67 -16.39 -3.36 -3.43
C ARG A 67 -15.33 -4.44 -3.56
N GLU A 68 -15.56 -5.36 -4.50
CA GLU A 68 -14.63 -6.45 -4.85
C GLU A 68 -13.54 -6.02 -5.84
N SER A 69 -13.67 -4.84 -6.44
CA SER A 69 -12.61 -4.24 -7.26
C SER A 69 -12.86 -2.74 -7.36
N SER A 70 -11.81 -1.94 -7.17
CA SER A 70 -11.82 -0.48 -7.08
C SER A 70 -12.22 0.08 -5.71
N VAL A 71 -11.21 0.57 -5.00
CA VAL A 71 -11.34 1.37 -3.80
C VAL A 71 -11.01 2.82 -4.08
N THR A 72 -11.87 3.74 -3.64
CA THR A 72 -11.61 5.17 -3.80
C THR A 72 -10.79 5.66 -2.61
N MET A 73 -9.62 6.23 -2.86
CA MET A 73 -8.73 6.72 -1.80
C MET A 73 -8.63 8.26 -1.75
N GLU A 74 -9.24 8.97 -2.70
CA GLU A 74 -9.10 10.44 -2.83
C GLU A 74 -9.54 11.20 -1.57
N GLU A 75 -10.44 10.63 -0.77
CA GLU A 75 -10.83 11.20 0.53
C GLU A 75 -9.62 11.44 1.45
N TYR A 76 -8.58 10.62 1.35
CA TYR A 76 -7.36 10.74 2.14
C TYR A 76 -6.46 11.90 1.71
N LYS A 77 -6.75 12.56 0.58
CA LYS A 77 -6.10 13.83 0.24
C LYS A 77 -6.56 14.97 1.14
N LYS A 78 -7.70 14.81 1.84
CA LYS A 78 -8.13 15.77 2.85
C LYS A 78 -7.30 15.59 4.12
N MET A 79 -6.29 16.45 4.26
CA MET A 79 -5.40 16.45 5.42
C MET A 79 -6.15 16.70 6.73
N PRO A 80 -5.92 15.89 7.78
CA PRO A 80 -6.40 16.19 9.12
C PRO A 80 -5.76 17.45 9.71
N ASP A 81 -6.47 18.18 10.57
CA ASP A 81 -5.97 19.39 11.22
C ASP A 81 -4.62 19.17 11.92
N GLY A 82 -3.66 20.04 11.62
CA GLY A 82 -2.31 19.99 12.17
C GLY A 82 -1.34 19.02 11.46
N TYR A 83 -1.80 18.29 10.44
CA TYR A 83 -0.95 17.41 9.61
C TYR A 83 -0.76 18.03 8.24
N THR A 84 0.43 17.87 7.66
CA THR A 84 0.79 18.51 6.37
C THR A 84 1.31 17.54 5.33
N ASN A 85 1.55 16.28 5.72
CA ASN A 85 2.19 15.29 4.86
C ASN A 85 1.41 13.96 4.84
N ILE A 86 1.29 13.36 3.67
CA ILE A 86 0.83 11.97 3.48
C ILE A 86 2.07 11.11 3.29
N VAL A 87 2.40 10.28 4.27
CA VAL A 87 3.62 9.46 4.24
C VAL A 87 3.42 8.27 3.31
N SER A 88 2.31 7.57 3.48
CA SER A 88 1.96 6.41 2.68
C SER A 88 0.45 6.22 2.61
N VAL A 89 -0.01 5.73 1.48
CA VAL A 89 -1.34 5.16 1.29
C VAL A 89 -1.19 3.69 0.93
N TYR A 90 -2.11 2.86 1.41
CA TYR A 90 -2.17 1.46 1.00
C TYR A 90 -3.59 1.03 0.66
N HIS A 91 -3.68 0.01 -0.20
CA HIS A 91 -4.88 -0.82 -0.30
C HIS A 91 -4.53 -2.31 -0.38
N VAL A 92 -5.46 -3.14 0.04
CA VAL A 92 -5.40 -4.59 0.03
C VAL A 92 -6.25 -5.13 -1.11
N HIS A 93 -5.66 -5.95 -1.97
CA HIS A 93 -6.38 -6.64 -3.03
C HIS A 93 -7.29 -7.74 -2.47
N PRO A 94 -8.48 -7.95 -3.07
CA PRO A 94 -9.36 -9.05 -2.73
C PRO A 94 -8.87 -10.35 -3.38
N GLY A 95 -9.53 -11.46 -3.08
CA GLY A 95 -9.31 -12.73 -3.77
C GLY A 95 -7.87 -13.24 -3.65
N PRO A 96 -7.31 -13.42 -2.44
CA PRO A 96 -5.92 -13.82 -2.24
C PRO A 96 -5.57 -15.20 -2.83
N GLY A 97 -6.57 -16.01 -3.18
CA GLY A 97 -6.41 -17.27 -3.91
C GLY A 97 -6.33 -17.12 -5.44
N VAL A 98 -6.50 -15.92 -5.98
CA VAL A 98 -6.46 -15.62 -7.42
C VAL A 98 -5.10 -15.05 -7.78
N VAL A 99 -4.39 -15.72 -8.68
CA VAL A 99 -3.01 -15.35 -9.07
C VAL A 99 -2.96 -13.90 -9.58
N GLY A 100 -3.93 -13.47 -10.38
CA GLY A 100 -4.01 -12.09 -10.89
C GLY A 100 -4.10 -11.01 -9.80
N ASN A 101 -4.62 -11.35 -8.62
CA ASN A 101 -4.79 -10.42 -7.51
C ASN A 101 -3.59 -10.41 -6.54
N CYS A 102 -2.62 -11.32 -6.74
CA CYS A 102 -1.42 -11.45 -5.92
C CYS A 102 -0.25 -10.56 -6.39
N LYS A 103 -0.58 -9.44 -7.04
CA LYS A 103 0.34 -8.40 -7.52
C LYS A 103 -0.42 -7.08 -7.75
N PRO A 104 0.29 -5.94 -7.89
CA PRO A 104 -0.29 -4.72 -8.40
C PRO A 104 -0.97 -4.91 -9.77
N SER A 105 -2.17 -4.35 -9.91
CA SER A 105 -2.93 -4.29 -11.16
C SER A 105 -2.23 -3.38 -12.17
N GLY A 106 -2.42 -3.66 -13.47
CA GLY A 106 -1.75 -2.94 -14.56
C GLY A 106 -0.31 -3.39 -14.86
N LEU A 107 0.30 -4.28 -14.05
CA LEU A 107 1.66 -4.81 -14.33
C LEU A 107 1.77 -5.60 -15.64
N ASP A 108 0.71 -6.31 -16.03
CA ASP A 108 0.71 -7.12 -17.26
C ASP A 108 0.08 -6.37 -18.45
N GLU A 109 -0.37 -5.13 -18.24
CA GLU A 109 -1.06 -4.33 -19.25
C GLU A 109 -0.13 -3.29 -19.90
N LYS A 110 -0.62 -2.66 -20.98
CA LYS A 110 0.00 -1.45 -21.53
C LYS A 110 -0.06 -0.35 -20.45
N ASP A 111 0.99 0.48 -20.41
CA ASP A 111 1.26 1.43 -19.34
C ASP A 111 0.07 2.31 -18.96
N GLY A 112 -0.09 2.58 -17.66
CA GLY A 112 -1.02 3.61 -17.16
C GLY A 112 -2.41 3.11 -16.77
N LYS A 113 -2.55 1.87 -16.28
CA LYS A 113 -3.82 1.36 -15.73
C LYS A 113 -3.65 0.83 -14.31
N GLY A 114 -4.77 0.76 -13.59
CA GLY A 114 -4.84 0.20 -12.24
C GLY A 114 -3.88 0.89 -11.27
N ASP A 115 -3.20 0.09 -10.46
CA ASP A 115 -2.29 0.55 -9.41
C ASP A 115 -1.12 1.36 -9.91
N LEU A 116 -0.61 1.02 -11.10
CA LEU A 116 0.43 1.82 -11.74
C LEU A 116 -0.09 3.26 -11.98
N SER A 117 -1.28 3.40 -12.56
CA SER A 117 -1.89 4.72 -12.79
C SER A 117 -2.08 5.50 -11.48
N ASN A 118 -2.55 4.82 -10.43
CA ASN A 118 -2.77 5.46 -9.14
C ASN A 118 -1.47 5.96 -8.51
N ALA A 119 -0.40 5.15 -8.50
CA ALA A 119 0.90 5.56 -7.98
C ALA A 119 1.46 6.77 -8.75
N ARG A 120 1.34 6.77 -10.09
CA ARG A 120 1.93 7.81 -10.94
C ARG A 120 1.14 9.13 -10.96
N SER A 121 -0.19 9.05 -10.99
CA SER A 121 -1.05 10.21 -11.26
C SER A 121 -1.79 10.69 -10.01
N THR A 122 -2.21 9.77 -9.15
CA THR A 122 -3.06 10.10 -7.99
C THR A 122 -2.23 10.32 -6.73
N TRP A 123 -1.17 9.52 -6.54
CA TRP A 123 -0.34 9.50 -5.33
C TRP A 123 1.17 9.67 -5.60
N PRO A 124 1.62 10.58 -6.49
CA PRO A 124 3.04 10.73 -6.82
C PRO A 124 3.91 11.20 -5.65
N GLU A 125 3.31 11.80 -4.62
CA GLU A 125 4.00 12.43 -3.49
C GLU A 125 4.27 11.51 -2.30
N CYS A 126 3.72 10.30 -2.25
CA CYS A 126 3.83 9.40 -1.10
C CYS A 126 4.23 7.98 -1.49
N PHE A 127 4.46 7.12 -0.50
CA PHE A 127 4.61 5.68 -0.75
C PHE A 127 3.25 5.06 -1.07
N TYR A 128 3.00 4.75 -2.35
CA TYR A 128 1.83 3.98 -2.77
C TYR A 128 2.10 2.48 -2.60
N LEU A 129 1.39 1.87 -1.67
CA LEU A 129 1.56 0.47 -1.29
C LEU A 129 0.38 -0.37 -1.75
N VAL A 130 0.67 -1.49 -2.41
CA VAL A 130 -0.34 -2.51 -2.71
C VAL A 130 -0.08 -3.71 -1.85
N VAL A 131 -1.08 -4.16 -1.10
CA VAL A 131 -0.99 -5.32 -0.23
C VAL A 131 -1.75 -6.45 -0.89
N THR A 132 -1.11 -7.60 -1.06
CA THR A 132 -1.69 -8.74 -1.78
C THR A 132 -1.50 -10.04 -1.03
N GLY A 133 -2.30 -11.06 -1.36
CA GLY A 133 -2.00 -12.44 -0.98
C GLY A 133 -0.71 -12.97 -1.63
N ARG A 134 -0.35 -14.21 -1.32
CA ARG A 134 0.95 -14.83 -1.67
C ARG A 134 0.86 -15.95 -2.71
N LYS A 135 -0.05 -15.89 -3.68
CA LYS A 135 -0.12 -16.90 -4.74
C LYS A 135 0.73 -16.51 -5.95
N GLU A 136 1.87 -17.19 -6.13
CA GLU A 136 2.77 -16.92 -7.24
C GLU A 136 2.45 -17.74 -8.51
N PRO A 137 2.61 -17.16 -9.70
CA PRO A 137 2.67 -17.92 -10.94
C PRO A 137 4.02 -18.66 -11.03
N LYS A 138 4.04 -19.82 -11.71
CA LYS A 138 5.25 -20.65 -11.87
C LYS A 138 6.44 -19.91 -12.49
N ALA A 139 6.19 -18.91 -13.34
CA ALA A 139 7.22 -18.14 -14.05
C ALA A 139 7.69 -16.89 -13.30
N GLY A 140 7.13 -16.61 -12.11
CA GLY A 140 7.27 -15.31 -11.46
C GLY A 140 6.56 -14.19 -12.23
N TRP A 141 6.70 -12.98 -11.73
CA TRP A 141 6.11 -11.78 -12.31
C TRP A 141 7.19 -10.93 -12.98
N ASN A 142 6.88 -10.33 -14.12
CA ASN A 142 7.79 -9.38 -14.77
C ASN A 142 7.50 -7.96 -14.28
N PHE A 143 8.30 -7.47 -13.34
CA PHE A 143 8.08 -6.19 -12.66
C PHE A 143 8.43 -4.96 -13.50
N ARG A 144 9.23 -5.12 -14.57
CA ARG A 144 9.67 -4.05 -15.50
C ARG A 144 10.13 -2.76 -14.81
N ASP A 145 10.81 -2.86 -13.66
CA ASP A 145 11.25 -1.73 -12.83
C ASP A 145 10.13 -0.75 -12.41
N ARG A 146 8.90 -1.24 -12.23
CA ARG A 146 7.71 -0.42 -11.87
C ARG A 146 7.32 -0.55 -10.40
N CYS A 147 7.69 -1.65 -9.78
CA CYS A 147 7.41 -1.93 -8.38
C CYS A 147 8.41 -2.93 -7.81
N GLU A 148 8.46 -3.05 -6.50
CA GLU A 148 9.20 -4.07 -5.77
C GLU A 148 8.36 -4.67 -4.64
N ILE A 149 8.66 -5.91 -4.26
CA ILE A 149 8.17 -6.46 -2.99
C ILE A 149 9.05 -5.87 -1.90
N TYR A 150 8.48 -5.00 -1.08
CA TYR A 150 9.21 -4.36 0.00
C TYR A 150 9.17 -5.17 1.30
N PHE A 151 8.02 -5.77 1.59
CA PHE A 151 7.80 -6.51 2.82
C PHE A 151 6.97 -7.77 2.56
N GLN A 152 7.21 -8.82 3.34
CA GLN A 152 6.40 -10.03 3.35
C GLN A 152 6.10 -10.38 4.81
N GLY A 153 4.88 -10.81 5.06
CA GLY A 153 4.43 -11.14 6.41
C GLY A 153 3.34 -12.19 6.42
N THR A 154 2.98 -12.59 7.63
CA THR A 154 1.88 -13.50 7.91
C THR A 154 1.08 -12.87 9.04
N THR A 155 -0.23 -12.67 8.83
CA THR A 155 -1.10 -12.09 9.85
C THR A 155 -1.27 -13.05 11.04
N PRO A 156 -1.80 -12.58 12.19
CA PRO A 156 -2.14 -13.46 13.31
C PRO A 156 -3.12 -14.60 12.94
N ASN A 157 -3.99 -14.39 11.95
CA ASN A 157 -4.90 -15.41 11.43
C ASN A 157 -4.25 -16.34 10.38
N LYS A 158 -2.92 -16.30 10.25
CA LYS A 158 -2.11 -17.14 9.35
C LYS A 158 -2.35 -16.86 7.86
N ASN A 159 -2.73 -15.63 7.51
CA ASN A 159 -2.84 -15.21 6.12
C ASN A 159 -1.50 -14.63 5.65
N ASP A 160 -0.87 -15.31 4.70
CA ASP A 160 0.37 -14.84 4.07
C ASP A 160 0.09 -13.68 3.11
N TYR A 161 0.89 -12.62 3.22
CA TYR A 161 0.74 -11.42 2.41
C TYR A 161 2.07 -10.81 1.97
N ARG A 162 1.98 -9.92 0.99
CA ARG A 162 3.08 -9.12 0.45
C ARG A 162 2.69 -7.67 0.41
N VAL A 163 3.65 -6.80 0.69
CA VAL A 163 3.54 -5.37 0.47
C VAL A 163 4.43 -5.01 -0.71
N TRP A 164 3.79 -4.49 -1.74
CA TRP A 164 4.42 -3.98 -2.93
C TRP A 164 4.55 -2.48 -2.81
N TYR A 165 5.74 -1.95 -3.03
CA TYR A 165 5.91 -0.53 -3.29
C TYR A 165 5.85 -0.30 -4.80
N VAL A 166 4.86 0.48 -5.26
CA VAL A 166 4.74 0.85 -6.66
C VAL A 166 5.38 2.21 -6.84
N TYR A 167 6.35 2.28 -7.75
CA TYR A 167 7.08 3.52 -7.97
C TYR A 167 6.15 4.54 -8.64
N PRO A 168 6.20 5.82 -8.27
CA PRO A 168 5.44 6.85 -9.00
C PRO A 168 6.14 7.29 -10.29
N ASN A 169 7.46 7.08 -10.41
CA ASN A 169 8.32 7.68 -11.43
C ASN A 169 9.18 6.63 -12.19
N TRP A 170 8.59 5.50 -12.60
CA TRP A 170 9.31 4.53 -13.44
C TRP A 170 9.56 5.10 -14.85
N LYS A 171 10.62 4.62 -15.51
CA LYS A 171 11.04 5.05 -16.85
C LYS A 171 10.35 4.25 -17.95
#